data_AF-A0A2V9BQD4-F1
#
_entry.id   AF-A0A2V9BQD4-F1
#
_cell.length_a   1.000
_cell.length_b   1.000
_cell.length_c   1.000
_cell.angle_alpha   90.00
_cell.angle_beta   90.00
_cell.angle_gamma   90.00
#
_symmetry.space_group_name_H-M   'P 1'
#
loop_
_entity.id
_entity.type
_entity.pdbx_description
1 polymer ?
#
loop_
_entity_poly.entity_id
_entity_poly.type
_entity_poly.pdbx_seq_one_letter_code
_entity_poly.pdbx_strand_id
1 'polypeptide(L)'
;MGTDAEHKKTQEVLCQEYVLQSDRIVYRIRPKDDKHPVLLPVGESAEFRVHKDKLLLRVPEGDDKEREYFVISMTPRADMEDRKAPTPIATKPK
;
A
#
# COMPACT_ATOMS: atom_id res chain seq x y z
N MET A 1 -41.58 8.40 27.24
CA MET A 1 -41.22 9.04 25.97
C MET A 1 -39.70 9.16 25.99
N GLY A 2 -39.03 8.22 25.32
CA GLY A 2 -37.59 7.99 25.46
C GLY A 2 -36.78 8.71 24.38
N THR A 3 -35.94 9.63 24.84
CA THR A 3 -34.55 9.92 24.42
C THR A 3 -34.16 9.80 22.95
N ASP A 4 -33.91 10.98 22.37
CA ASP A 4 -32.75 11.36 21.56
C ASP A 4 -31.72 10.24 21.31
N ALA A 5 -31.74 9.68 20.09
CA ALA A 5 -30.62 8.94 19.54
C ALA A 5 -29.98 9.84 18.48
N GLU A 6 -29.23 10.84 18.96
CA GLU A 6 -28.24 11.56 18.19
C GLU A 6 -27.45 10.56 17.34
N HIS A 7 -27.68 10.60 16.02
CA HIS A 7 -26.99 9.79 15.03
C HIS A 7 -25.53 10.29 14.96
N LYS A 8 -24.75 9.98 16.00
CA LYS A 8 -23.30 10.19 16.00
C LYS A 8 -22.73 9.28 14.94
N LYS A 9 -22.52 9.89 13.76
CA LYS A 9 -21.66 9.39 12.71
C LYS A 9 -20.23 9.45 13.24
N THR A 10 -19.90 8.65 14.24
CA THR A 10 -18.53 8.26 14.57
C THR A 10 -18.08 7.37 13.42
N GLN A 11 -17.86 8.00 12.26
CA GLN A 11 -16.94 7.46 11.29
C GLN A 11 -15.58 7.63 11.96
N GLU A 12 -15.25 6.70 12.85
CA GLU A 12 -13.86 6.44 13.21
C GLU A 12 -13.20 6.02 11.89
N VAL A 13 -12.78 7.02 11.11
CA VAL A 13 -11.96 6.87 9.93
C VAL A 13 -10.63 6.34 10.41
N LEU A 14 -10.62 5.04 10.69
CA LEU A 14 -9.42 4.23 10.75
C LEU A 14 -8.69 4.57 9.46
N CYS A 15 -7.56 5.28 9.55
CA CYS A 15 -6.68 5.48 8.42
C CYS A 15 -6.23 4.09 7.95
N GLN A 16 -6.99 3.48 7.05
CA GLN A 16 -6.74 2.14 6.53
C GLN A 16 -5.55 2.22 5.59
N GLU A 17 -4.35 2.21 6.15
CA GLU A 17 -3.11 2.16 5.42
C GLU A 17 -2.64 0.72 5.30
N TYR A 18 -2.37 0.28 4.07
CA TYR A 18 -1.91 -1.06 3.76
C TYR A 18 -0.48 -1.03 3.27
N VAL A 19 0.23 -2.13 3.54
CA VAL A 19 1.57 -2.37 3.01
C VAL A 19 1.44 -3.41 1.91
N LEU A 20 1.69 -3.00 0.67
CA LEU A 20 1.79 -3.90 -0.47
C LEU A 20 3.26 -4.11 -0.80
N GLN A 21 3.72 -5.35 -0.65
CA GLN A 21 5.12 -5.70 -0.90
C GLN A 21 5.25 -6.39 -2.25
N SER A 22 6.04 -5.81 -3.14
CA SER A 22 6.53 -6.50 -4.34
C SER A 22 7.94 -7.06 -4.09
N ASP A 23 8.50 -7.73 -5.10
CA ASP A 23 9.86 -8.27 -5.01
C ASP A 23 10.89 -7.21 -4.61
N ARG A 24 10.76 -6.00 -5.14
CA ARG A 24 11.80 -4.95 -5.03
C ARG A 24 11.40 -3.76 -4.19
N ILE A 25 10.10 -3.52 -4.01
CA ILE A 25 9.58 -2.27 -3.43
C ILE A 25 8.44 -2.60 -2.48
N VAL A 26 8.48 -1.95 -1.31
CA VAL A 26 7.38 -1.89 -0.36
C VAL A 26 6.59 -0.61 -0.62
N TYR A 27 5.32 -0.76 -0.98
CA TYR A 27 4.38 0.35 -1.19
C TYR A 27 3.50 0.52 0.04
N ARG A 28 3.40 1.74 0.57
CA ARG A 28 2.38 2.09 1.56
C ARG A 28 1.22 2.75 0.82
N ILE A 29 0.04 2.16 0.88
CA ILE A 29 -1.12 2.56 0.10
C ILE A 29 -2.34 2.86 0.96
N ARG A 30 -3.22 3.74 0.50
CA ARG A 30 -4.50 4.04 1.15
C ARG A 30 -5.66 3.96 0.16
N PRO A 31 -6.83 3.42 0.56
CA PRO A 31 -8.02 3.43 -0.26
C PRO A 31 -8.35 4.86 -0.70
N LYS A 32 -8.70 5.04 -1.97
CA LYS A 32 -9.20 6.32 -2.46
C LYS A 32 -10.70 6.48 -2.21
N ASP A 33 -11.45 5.39 -2.18
CA ASP A 33 -12.88 5.41 -1.90
C ASP A 33 -13.15 5.23 -0.40
N ASP A 34 -13.53 6.32 0.27
CA ASP A 34 -13.92 6.34 1.67
C ASP A 34 -15.36 5.81 1.89
N LYS A 35 -16.15 5.66 0.80
CA LYS A 35 -17.54 5.20 0.89
C LYS A 35 -17.66 3.69 1.00
N HIS A 36 -16.71 2.93 0.45
CA HIS A 36 -16.65 1.48 0.57
C HIS A 36 -15.23 1.06 0.99
N PRO A 37 -14.83 1.32 2.25
CA PRO A 37 -13.55 0.88 2.76
C PRO A 37 -13.57 -0.63 2.98
N VAL A 38 -13.51 -1.38 1.87
CA VAL A 38 -13.35 -2.83 1.94
C VAL A 38 -11.91 -3.10 2.35
N LEU A 39 -11.80 -3.81 3.47
CA LEU A 39 -10.52 -4.27 3.98
C LEU A 39 -9.84 -5.17 2.94
N LEU A 40 -8.57 -4.86 2.64
CA LEU A 40 -7.77 -5.80 1.87
C LEU A 40 -7.47 -7.01 2.74
N PRO A 41 -7.61 -8.23 2.20
CA PRO A 41 -7.20 -9.40 2.94
C PRO A 41 -5.69 -9.33 3.21
N VAL A 42 -5.31 -9.58 4.46
CA VAL A 42 -3.91 -9.52 4.90
C VAL A 42 -3.29 -10.90 4.72
N GLY A 43 -2.11 -10.95 4.10
CA GLY A 43 -1.38 -12.19 3.85
C GLY A 43 -1.67 -12.84 2.49
N GLU A 44 -2.67 -12.34 1.77
CA GLU A 44 -3.04 -12.83 0.44
C GLU A 44 -2.24 -12.15 -0.67
N SER A 45 -2.16 -12.82 -1.82
CA SER A 45 -1.53 -12.27 -3.02
C SER A 45 -2.52 -11.39 -3.79
N ALA A 46 -2.02 -10.29 -4.36
CA ALA A 46 -2.80 -9.38 -5.18
C ALA A 46 -2.02 -8.96 -6.43
N GLU A 47 -2.74 -8.75 -7.52
CA GLU A 47 -2.19 -8.16 -8.72
C GLU A 47 -2.36 -6.64 -8.65
N PHE A 48 -1.37 -5.89 -9.12
CA PHE A 48 -1.46 -4.44 -9.12
C PHE A 48 -0.80 -3.79 -10.32
N ARG A 49 -1.32 -2.62 -10.68
CA ARG A 49 -0.74 -1.75 -11.72
C ARG A 49 -0.63 -0.34 -11.17
N VAL A 50 0.56 0.25 -11.31
CA VAL A 50 0.79 1.65 -10.96
C VAL A 50 0.49 2.51 -12.18
N HIS A 51 -0.42 3.47 -12.04
CA HIS A 51 -0.77 4.44 -13.06
C HIS A 51 -0.66 5.86 -12.49
N LYS A 52 0.43 6.55 -12.84
CA LYS A 52 0.78 7.88 -12.32
C LYS A 52 0.91 7.88 -10.79
N ASP A 53 0.03 8.59 -10.10
CA ASP A 53 -0.06 8.74 -8.64
C ASP A 53 -0.97 7.67 -7.99
N LYS A 54 -1.55 6.78 -8.79
CA LYS A 54 -2.52 5.78 -8.33
C LYS A 54 -2.01 4.37 -8.49
N LEU A 55 -2.48 3.50 -7.60
CA LEU A 55 -2.27 2.06 -7.67
C LEU A 55 -3.63 1.38 -7.84
N LEU A 56 -3.78 0.64 -8.93
CA LEU A 56 -4.95 -0.20 -9.20
C LEU A 56 -4.64 -1.58 -8.66
N LEU A 57 -5.34 -2.02 -7.61
CA LEU A 57 -5.15 -3.31 -6.97
C LEU A 57 -6.34 -4.22 -7.28
N ARG A 58 -6.06 -5.48 -7.63
CA ARG A 58 -7.04 -6.55 -7.84
C ARG A 58 -6.64 -7.75 -6.99
N VAL A 59 -7.61 -8.28 -6.23
CA VAL A 59 -7.42 -9.50 -5.44
C VAL A 59 -8.16 -10.63 -6.14
N PRO A 60 -7.45 -11.57 -6.81
CA PRO A 60 -8.08 -12.63 -7.57
C PRO A 60 -8.84 -13.65 -6.69
N GLU A 61 -8.38 -13.87 -5.45
CA GLU A 61 -9.04 -14.79 -4.50
C GLU A 61 -10.26 -14.19 -3.78
N GLY A 62 -10.52 -12.89 -3.98
CA GLY A 62 -11.62 -12.19 -3.38
C GLY A 62 -12.80 -12.01 -4.33
N ASP A 63 -13.16 -10.75 -4.51
CA ASP A 63 -14.32 -10.30 -5.29
C ASP A 63 -13.93 -9.90 -6.73
N ASP A 64 -12.67 -10.14 -7.11
CA ASP A 64 -12.06 -9.89 -8.44
C ASP A 64 -12.16 -8.42 -8.92
N LYS A 65 -12.62 -7.51 -8.07
CA LYS A 65 -12.75 -6.08 -8.38
C LYS A 65 -11.42 -5.37 -8.31
N GLU A 66 -11.17 -4.55 -9.33
CA GLU A 66 -10.08 -3.58 -9.35
C GLU A 66 -10.45 -2.35 -8.52
N ARG A 67 -9.53 -1.90 -7.67
CA ARG A 67 -9.72 -0.79 -6.74
C ARG A 67 -8.59 0.21 -6.84
N GLU A 68 -8.92 1.50 -6.78
CA GLU A 68 -7.94 2.58 -6.77
C GLU A 68 -7.43 2.87 -5.35
N TYR A 69 -6.12 2.91 -5.21
CA TYR A 69 -5.39 3.32 -4.01
C TYR A 69 -4.45 4.48 -4.32
N PHE A 70 -4.23 5.35 -3.34
CA PHE A 70 -3.15 6.33 -3.37
C PHE A 70 -1.86 5.71 -2.84
N VAL A 71 -0.74 5.99 -3.50
CA VAL A 71 0.59 5.60 -3.03
C VAL A 71 1.12 6.70 -2.11
N ILE A 72 1.29 6.37 -0.83
CA ILE A 72 1.81 7.28 0.20
C ILE A 72 3.33 7.29 0.20
N SER A 73 3.94 6.11 0.06
CA SER A 73 5.39 5.99 -0.07
C SER A 73 5.79 4.70 -0.78
N MET A 74 7.01 4.73 -1.32
CA MET A 74 7.68 3.60 -1.95
C MET A 74 9.06 3.48 -1.32
N THR A 75 9.33 2.33 -0.71
CA THR A 75 10.63 2.05 -0.08
C THR A 75 11.25 0.84 -0.78
N PRO A 76 12.48 0.95 -1.32
CA PRO A 76 13.17 -0.23 -1.85
C PRO A 76 13.36 -1.25 -0.72
N ARG A 77 13.27 -2.53 -1.07
CA ARG A 77 13.49 -3.61 -0.12
C ARG A 77 14.98 -3.69 0.23
N ALA A 78 15.29 -3.57 1.53
CA ALA A 78 16.66 -3.59 2.04
C ALA A 78 17.39 -4.91 1.71
N ASP A 79 16.64 -6.00 1.57
CA ASP A 79 17.15 -7.31 1.11
C ASP A 79 17.71 -7.29 -0.32
N MET A 80 17.44 -6.25 -1.11
CA MET A 80 18.04 -6.04 -2.44
C MET A 80 19.12 -4.94 -2.49
N GLU A 81 19.26 -4.11 -1.45
CA GLU A 81 20.26 -3.03 -1.44
C GLU A 81 21.71 -3.55 -1.32
N ASP A 82 21.89 -4.74 -0.75
CA ASP A 82 23.20 -5.41 -0.63
C ASP A 82 23.84 -5.71 -2.00
N ARG A 83 23.02 -5.82 -3.06
CA ARG A 83 23.49 -6.15 -4.41
C ARG A 83 24.04 -4.95 -5.19
N LYS A 84 23.99 -3.74 -4.62
CA LYS A 84 24.42 -2.49 -5.26
C LYS A 84 25.44 -1.70 -4.44
N ALA A 85 26.26 -2.36 -3.61
CA ALA A 85 27.50 -1.74 -3.16
C ALA A 85 28.54 -1.83 -4.30
N PRO A 86 28.86 -0.73 -5.02
CA PRO A 86 30.07 -0.73 -5.83
C PRO A 86 31.25 -0.87 -4.88
N THR A 87 32.02 -1.95 -5.02
CA THR A 87 33.35 -2.05 -4.42
C THR A 87 34.12 -0.78 -4.79
N PRO A 88 34.63 0.02 -3.83
CA PRO A 88 35.50 1.13 -4.15
C PRO A 88 36.76 0.54 -4.82
N ILE A 89 36.88 0.73 -6.12
CA ILE A 89 38.08 0.41 -6.88
C ILE A 89 39.17 1.31 -6.30
N ALA A 90 40.10 0.72 -5.57
CA ALA A 90 41.17 1.43 -4.90
C ALA A 90 42.02 2.20 -5.92
N THR A 91 41.90 3.52 -5.95
CA THR A 91 42.88 4.39 -6.60
C THR A 91 44.14 4.37 -5.75
N LYS A 92 45.17 3.65 -6.20
CA LYS A 92 46.54 3.84 -5.69
C LYS A 92 47.17 5.03 -6.42
N PRO A 93 47.62 6.07 -5.70
CA PRO A 93 48.53 7.06 -6.26
C PRO A 93 49.98 6.61 -6.05
N LYS A 94 50.78 6.59 -7.12
CA LYS A 94 52.16 7.09 -7.25
C LYS A 94 52.88 6.43 -8.41
#